data_AF-A0A7H4MW13-F1
#
_entry.id   AF-A0A7H4MW13-F1
#
_cell.length_a   1.000
_cell.length_b   1.000
_cell.length_c   1.000
_cell.angle_alpha   90.00
_cell.angle_beta   90.00
_cell.angle_gamma   90.00
#
_symmetry.space_group_name_H-M   'P 1'
#
loop_
_entity.id
_entity.type
_entity.pdbx_description
1 polymer ?
#
loop_
_entity_poly.entity_id
_entity_poly.type
_entity_poly.pdbx_seq_one_letter_code
_entity_poly.pdbx_strand_id
1 'polypeptide(L)'
;MGADEKEPVRIQRVDQNDRTQIAEEIVECEAWTRYTFPVRAGKYSEFIWDYKCFSGIDHIENPDEDGVFKIVNDYTGEGWNDQVDDEMGNFDYLMGENIDFRNRAVTEEIKYWARWVMEQTGCDGFRLDAVKHIPAWFYKEWIDHVQEVATKPLFIVAEYWSHEVDKLQQYIDMVDGKTMLFDAPLQMKFHEASRQGRDYDMSQIFSGTLVEADPFHAVTLVTNHDTQPLQALEAPVEAWFKPLAYALILLRENGVPSVFYADLFGASYEDTGGDGETYTIEMPVIEQLHELIDARQRFAHGVQTLWFDHPNCIAFSRSGTEEDPGCVVVLSNGDDGEKTLPLGENYRNKRWRDFLGNREEVIETDDEGNGVFTCNGGSVSVWVIEEAL
;
A
#
# COMPACT_ATOMS: atom_id res chain seq x y z
N MET A 1 8.77 -18.63 -15.28
CA MET A 1 9.95 -17.77 -14.99
C MET A 1 11.19 -18.67 -14.94
N GLY A 2 12.42 -18.16 -15.09
CA GLY A 2 13.38 -18.09 -13.98
C GLY A 2 14.18 -19.35 -13.64
N ALA A 3 13.68 -20.57 -13.85
CA ALA A 3 14.34 -21.78 -13.36
C ALA A 3 15.61 -22.16 -14.14
N ASP A 4 16.52 -22.90 -13.50
CA ASP A 4 17.80 -23.32 -14.08
C ASP A 4 17.62 -24.54 -15.00
N GLU A 5 16.68 -25.42 -14.68
CA GLU A 5 16.46 -26.70 -15.37
C GLU A 5 14.96 -26.99 -15.53
N LYS A 6 14.64 -27.75 -16.58
CA LYS A 6 13.34 -28.41 -16.73
C LYS A 6 13.33 -29.74 -16.00
N GLU A 7 12.17 -30.14 -15.51
CA GLU A 7 11.95 -31.47 -14.99
C GLU A 7 10.60 -32.05 -15.45
N PRO A 8 10.49 -33.38 -15.54
CA PRO A 8 9.22 -34.02 -15.85
C PRO A 8 8.25 -33.83 -14.70
N VAL A 9 7.08 -33.28 -15.01
CA VAL A 9 6.02 -33.01 -14.04
C VAL A 9 4.69 -33.60 -14.51
N ARG A 10 3.80 -33.79 -13.55
CA ARG A 10 2.40 -34.19 -13.79
C ARG A 10 1.53 -33.01 -13.40
N ILE A 11 0.60 -32.61 -14.26
CA ILE A 11 -0.27 -31.47 -14.01
C ILE A 11 -1.73 -31.79 -14.26
N GLN A 12 -2.61 -30.93 -13.76
CA GLN A 12 -4.03 -30.86 -14.12
C GLN A 12 -4.32 -29.44 -14.62
N ARG A 13 -5.05 -29.32 -15.73
CA ARG A 13 -5.51 -28.01 -16.23
C ARG A 13 -6.56 -27.43 -15.28
N VAL A 14 -6.56 -26.11 -15.15
CA VAL A 14 -7.45 -25.38 -14.25
C VAL A 14 -8.13 -24.24 -15.02
N ASP A 15 -9.40 -23.99 -14.72
CA ASP A 15 -10.13 -22.86 -15.32
C ASP A 15 -9.54 -21.51 -14.84
N GLN A 16 -9.20 -20.64 -15.79
CA GLN A 16 -8.64 -19.31 -15.54
C GLN A 16 -9.66 -18.29 -15.03
N ASN A 17 -10.92 -18.66 -14.80
CA ASN A 17 -11.95 -17.81 -14.22
C ASN A 17 -12.53 -18.42 -12.93
N ASP A 18 -12.28 -19.70 -12.67
CA ASP A 18 -12.63 -20.37 -11.42
C ASP A 18 -11.61 -21.47 -11.11
N ARG A 19 -10.61 -21.15 -10.27
CA ARG A 19 -9.49 -22.02 -9.95
C ARG A 19 -9.91 -23.26 -9.15
N THR A 20 -11.15 -23.31 -8.66
CA THR A 20 -11.70 -24.51 -8.04
C THR A 20 -12.06 -25.59 -9.06
N GLN A 21 -12.22 -25.23 -10.34
CA GLN A 21 -12.49 -26.17 -11.44
C GLN A 21 -11.18 -26.77 -11.97
N ILE A 22 -10.77 -27.88 -11.36
CA ILE A 22 -9.57 -28.63 -11.73
C ILE A 22 -9.98 -29.83 -12.58
N ALA A 23 -9.39 -29.96 -13.78
CA ALA A 23 -9.66 -31.09 -14.67
C ALA A 23 -9.18 -32.42 -14.04
N GLU A 24 -9.98 -33.49 -14.18
CA GLU A 24 -9.60 -34.83 -13.69
C GLU A 24 -8.43 -35.44 -14.46
N GLU A 25 -8.22 -35.02 -15.71
CA GLU A 25 -7.14 -35.51 -16.56
C GLU A 25 -5.77 -35.05 -16.05
N ILE A 26 -4.86 -36.02 -15.91
CA ILE A 26 -3.46 -35.75 -15.59
C ILE A 26 -2.65 -35.77 -16.88
N VAL A 27 -1.91 -34.69 -17.12
CA VAL A 27 -0.99 -34.54 -18.25
C VAL A 27 0.43 -34.69 -17.75
N GLU A 28 1.21 -35.54 -18.42
CA GLU A 28 2.66 -35.59 -18.26
C GLU A 28 3.27 -34.55 -19.21
N CYS A 29 4.14 -33.70 -18.68
CA CYS A 29 4.80 -32.62 -19.40
C CYS A 29 6.15 -32.31 -18.77
N GLU A 30 6.85 -31.31 -19.30
CA GLU A 30 8.05 -30.72 -18.71
C GLU A 30 7.74 -29.30 -18.25
N ALA A 31 8.32 -28.89 -17.13
CA ALA A 31 8.18 -27.53 -16.62
C ALA A 31 9.49 -27.01 -16.05
N TRP A 32 9.65 -25.69 -16.09
CA TRP A 32 10.77 -24.95 -15.52
C TRP A 32 10.59 -24.76 -14.02
N THR A 33 10.72 -25.83 -13.24
CA THR A 33 10.49 -25.81 -11.79
C THR A 33 11.74 -26.10 -10.96
N ARG A 34 12.90 -26.31 -11.59
CA ARG A 34 14.11 -26.73 -10.89
C ARG A 34 15.12 -25.59 -10.76
N TYR A 35 15.30 -25.09 -9.54
CA TYR A 35 16.24 -24.02 -9.19
C TYR A 35 17.42 -24.58 -8.40
N THR A 36 18.59 -24.61 -9.02
CA THR A 36 19.83 -25.17 -8.48
C THR A 36 20.86 -24.12 -8.07
N PHE A 37 20.71 -22.88 -8.55
CA PHE A 37 21.57 -21.73 -8.26
C PHE A 37 23.07 -22.06 -8.44
N PRO A 38 23.51 -22.53 -9.62
CA PRO A 38 24.82 -23.14 -9.80
C PRO A 38 25.99 -22.18 -9.49
N VAL A 39 25.78 -20.88 -9.71
CA VAL A 39 26.79 -19.84 -9.41
C VAL A 39 26.90 -19.56 -7.90
N ARG A 40 25.77 -19.62 -7.17
CA ARG A 40 25.77 -19.47 -5.71
C ARG A 40 26.33 -20.71 -5.03
N ALA A 41 26.20 -21.89 -5.65
CA ALA A 41 26.88 -23.14 -5.29
C ALA A 41 26.72 -23.50 -3.80
N GLY A 42 25.49 -23.41 -3.27
CA GLY A 42 25.19 -23.72 -1.87
C GLY A 42 25.64 -22.67 -0.86
N LYS A 43 26.25 -21.56 -1.29
CA LYS A 43 26.58 -20.45 -0.38
C LYS A 43 25.28 -19.91 0.23
N TYR A 44 25.29 -19.79 1.56
CA TYR A 44 24.18 -19.37 2.43
C TYR A 44 23.06 -20.41 2.61
N SER A 45 22.57 -21.03 1.54
CA SER A 45 21.59 -22.11 1.60
C SER A 45 21.86 -23.14 0.50
N GLU A 46 21.81 -24.41 0.87
CA GLU A 46 21.93 -25.57 -0.02
C GLU A 46 20.56 -26.06 -0.53
N PHE A 47 19.46 -25.38 -0.17
CA PHE A 47 18.12 -25.75 -0.60
C PHE A 47 17.97 -25.62 -2.12
N ILE A 48 17.44 -26.68 -2.73
CA ILE A 48 17.16 -26.77 -4.16
C ILE A 48 15.65 -26.84 -4.32
N TRP A 49 15.09 -25.95 -5.13
CA TRP A 49 13.65 -25.97 -5.41
C TRP A 49 13.41 -26.91 -6.59
N ASP A 50 12.39 -27.74 -6.46
CA ASP A 50 11.88 -28.63 -7.50
C ASP A 50 10.34 -28.59 -7.50
N TYR A 51 9.69 -29.32 -8.41
CA TYR A 51 8.24 -29.33 -8.59
C TYR A 51 7.44 -29.68 -7.32
N LYS A 52 8.07 -30.25 -6.28
CA LYS A 52 7.42 -30.54 -5.00
C LYS A 52 7.33 -29.31 -4.09
N CYS A 53 8.01 -28.23 -4.47
CA CYS A 53 7.98 -26.95 -3.77
C CYS A 53 6.86 -26.04 -4.29
N PHE A 54 6.14 -26.44 -5.34
CA PHE A 54 5.19 -25.60 -6.05
C PHE A 54 3.82 -26.27 -6.19
N SER A 55 2.75 -25.48 -6.13
CA SER A 55 1.37 -25.93 -6.32
C SER A 55 0.88 -25.74 -7.75
N GLY A 56 1.44 -24.81 -8.52
CA GLY A 56 1.02 -24.54 -9.90
C GLY A 56 2.03 -23.78 -10.75
N ILE A 57 1.77 -23.75 -12.06
CA ILE A 57 2.56 -23.10 -13.12
C ILE A 57 1.65 -22.54 -14.22
N ASP A 58 2.17 -21.60 -15.03
CA ASP A 58 1.46 -20.97 -16.15
C ASP A 58 1.89 -21.48 -17.53
N HIS A 59 2.99 -22.20 -17.60
CA HIS A 59 3.54 -22.68 -18.85
C HIS A 59 4.03 -24.12 -18.72
N ILE A 60 3.68 -24.96 -19.68
CA ILE A 60 4.16 -26.32 -19.80
C ILE A 60 4.81 -26.53 -21.16
N GLU A 61 5.78 -27.46 -21.21
CA GLU A 61 6.38 -27.94 -22.44
C GLU A 61 6.06 -29.42 -22.65
N ASN A 62 5.95 -29.84 -23.91
CA ASN A 62 5.62 -31.21 -24.31
C ASN A 62 4.33 -31.77 -23.65
N PRO A 63 3.14 -31.19 -23.95
CA PRO A 63 2.85 -30.20 -25.00
C PRO A 63 3.20 -28.76 -24.57
N ASP A 64 3.45 -27.90 -25.56
CA ASP A 64 3.72 -26.46 -25.37
C ASP A 64 2.40 -25.69 -25.23
N GLU A 65 2.10 -25.19 -24.03
CA GLU A 65 0.81 -24.58 -23.69
C GLU A 65 0.95 -23.55 -22.57
N ASP A 66 0.34 -22.37 -22.76
CA ASP A 66 0.12 -21.39 -21.71
C ASP A 66 -1.26 -21.60 -21.08
N GLY A 67 -1.35 -21.49 -19.75
CA GLY A 67 -2.57 -21.79 -19.01
C GLY A 67 -2.45 -21.51 -17.52
N VAL A 68 -3.34 -22.11 -16.74
CA VAL A 68 -3.14 -22.27 -15.30
C VAL A 68 -3.17 -23.76 -15.04
N PHE A 69 -2.07 -24.27 -14.50
CA PHE A 69 -1.90 -25.70 -14.29
C PHE A 69 -1.58 -25.97 -12.82
N LYS A 70 -2.33 -26.86 -12.20
CA LYS A 70 -2.00 -27.37 -10.86
C LYS A 70 -1.00 -28.50 -11.01
N ILE A 71 0.13 -28.40 -10.33
CA ILE A 71 1.11 -29.49 -10.24
C ILE A 71 0.54 -30.62 -9.40
N VAL A 72 0.74 -31.87 -9.80
CA VAL A 72 0.38 -33.07 -9.04
C VAL A 72 1.62 -33.55 -8.28
N ASN A 73 1.65 -33.30 -6.97
CA ASN A 73 2.71 -33.76 -6.07
C ASN A 73 2.10 -34.24 -4.73
N ASP A 74 2.95 -34.50 -3.73
CA ASP A 74 2.55 -35.06 -2.43
C ASP A 74 1.68 -34.09 -1.59
N TYR A 75 1.64 -32.80 -1.93
CA TYR A 75 0.98 -31.73 -1.17
C TYR A 75 -0.29 -31.18 -1.84
N THR A 76 -0.42 -31.30 -3.16
CA THR A 76 -1.50 -30.69 -3.96
C THR A 76 -2.73 -31.59 -4.16
N GLY A 77 -2.81 -32.71 -3.43
CA GLY A 77 -3.91 -33.68 -3.54
C GLY A 77 -5.28 -33.05 -3.26
N GLU A 78 -5.34 -32.08 -2.35
CA GLU A 78 -6.57 -31.35 -1.98
C GLU A 78 -6.81 -30.08 -2.82
N GLY A 79 -5.97 -29.82 -3.83
CA GLY A 79 -6.08 -28.64 -4.70
C GLY A 79 -5.07 -27.55 -4.32
N TRP A 80 -5.52 -26.30 -4.40
CA TRP A 80 -4.77 -25.09 -4.04
C TRP A 80 -4.65 -24.91 -2.52
N ASN A 81 -3.80 -23.99 -2.07
CA ASN A 81 -3.81 -23.59 -0.67
C ASN A 81 -5.15 -22.91 -0.30
N ASP A 82 -5.54 -23.01 0.97
CA ASP A 82 -6.69 -22.30 1.53
C ASP A 82 -6.26 -20.99 2.21
N GLN A 83 -7.25 -20.22 2.72
CA GLN A 83 -7.02 -18.92 3.38
C GLN A 83 -6.25 -17.90 2.52
N VAL A 84 -6.51 -17.96 1.22
CA VAL A 84 -6.18 -16.94 0.22
C VAL A 84 -7.47 -16.21 -0.18
N ASP A 85 -7.36 -15.16 -0.99
CA ASP A 85 -8.53 -14.47 -1.52
C ASP A 85 -9.40 -15.40 -2.40
N ASP A 86 -10.70 -15.13 -2.43
CA ASP A 86 -11.71 -15.93 -3.12
C ASP A 86 -12.04 -15.45 -4.54
N GLU A 87 -11.37 -14.39 -5.01
CA GLU A 87 -11.38 -13.97 -6.42
C GLU A 87 -11.07 -15.19 -7.28
N MET A 88 -11.88 -15.36 -8.32
CA MET A 88 -11.79 -16.50 -9.21
C MET A 88 -11.88 -17.86 -8.49
N GLY A 89 -12.66 -17.93 -7.40
CA GLY A 89 -12.91 -19.12 -6.60
C GLY A 89 -11.80 -19.45 -5.59
N ASN A 90 -10.54 -19.30 -5.99
CA ASN A 90 -9.35 -19.42 -5.13
C ASN A 90 -8.17 -18.70 -5.81
N PHE A 91 -7.59 -17.71 -5.13
CA PHE A 91 -6.55 -16.89 -5.73
C PHE A 91 -5.12 -17.23 -5.29
N ASP A 92 -4.84 -18.47 -4.88
CA ASP A 92 -3.48 -18.97 -4.57
C ASP A 92 -2.55 -18.76 -5.77
N TYR A 93 -2.99 -19.18 -6.96
CA TYR A 93 -2.19 -19.03 -8.18
C TYR A 93 -2.26 -17.62 -8.76
N LEU A 94 -1.12 -16.91 -8.77
CA LEU A 94 -0.95 -15.63 -9.47
C LEU A 94 -0.15 -15.77 -10.78
N MET A 95 1.13 -16.15 -10.69
CA MET A 95 2.04 -16.25 -11.83
C MET A 95 3.28 -17.12 -11.52
N GLY A 96 3.93 -17.62 -12.56
CA GLY A 96 5.18 -18.39 -12.45
C GLY A 96 5.02 -19.70 -11.71
N GLU A 97 6.07 -20.10 -11.00
CA GLU A 97 6.06 -21.31 -10.18
C GLU A 97 5.48 -20.98 -8.79
N ASN A 98 4.17 -21.22 -8.62
CA ASN A 98 3.44 -20.86 -7.41
C ASN A 98 3.87 -21.71 -6.22
N ILE A 99 4.36 -21.11 -5.14
CA ILE A 99 4.93 -21.83 -4.00
C ILE A 99 3.85 -22.63 -3.24
N ASP A 100 4.16 -23.89 -2.89
CA ASP A 100 3.29 -24.69 -2.03
C ASP A 100 3.70 -24.58 -0.56
N PHE A 101 2.94 -23.78 0.20
CA PHE A 101 3.20 -23.56 1.63
C PHE A 101 2.87 -24.78 2.49
N ARG A 102 2.13 -25.78 2.00
CA ARG A 102 1.88 -27.03 2.76
C ARG A 102 3.14 -27.89 2.88
N ASN A 103 4.13 -27.68 2.01
CA ASN A 103 5.42 -28.34 2.13
C ASN A 103 6.26 -27.71 3.25
N ARG A 104 6.42 -28.43 4.36
CA ARG A 104 7.20 -27.96 5.50
C ARG A 104 8.66 -27.62 5.16
N ALA A 105 9.28 -28.32 4.20
CA ALA A 105 10.64 -28.00 3.80
C ALA A 105 10.73 -26.59 3.19
N VAL A 106 9.71 -26.19 2.43
CA VAL A 106 9.57 -24.85 1.84
C VAL A 106 9.36 -23.80 2.91
N THR A 107 8.40 -23.99 3.82
CA THR A 107 8.09 -22.97 4.84
C THR A 107 9.25 -22.76 5.82
N GLU A 108 9.97 -23.81 6.19
CA GLU A 108 11.17 -23.70 7.03
C GLU A 108 12.34 -23.03 6.27
N GLU A 109 12.48 -23.26 4.97
CA GLU A 109 13.48 -22.57 4.14
C GLU A 109 13.17 -21.07 4.03
N ILE A 110 11.90 -20.69 3.85
CA ILE A 110 11.51 -19.27 3.81
C ILE A 110 11.74 -18.60 5.17
N LYS A 111 11.45 -19.28 6.29
CA LYS A 111 11.77 -18.81 7.64
C LYS A 111 13.29 -18.69 7.83
N TYR A 112 14.08 -19.63 7.29
CA TYR A 112 15.55 -19.55 7.29
C TYR A 112 16.07 -18.35 6.52
N TRP A 113 15.56 -18.14 5.31
CA TRP A 113 15.89 -16.99 4.48
C TRP A 113 15.59 -15.66 5.17
N ALA A 114 14.44 -15.54 5.86
CA ALA A 114 14.09 -14.33 6.59
C ALA A 114 15.13 -13.96 7.67
N ARG A 115 15.56 -14.94 8.47
CA ARG A 115 16.64 -14.74 9.46
C ARG A 115 17.94 -14.29 8.80
N TRP A 116 18.29 -14.92 7.68
CA TRP A 116 19.48 -14.55 6.93
C TRP A 116 19.41 -13.12 6.40
N VAL A 117 18.28 -12.71 5.81
CA VAL A 117 18.08 -11.32 5.33
C VAL A 117 18.21 -10.32 6.47
N MET A 118 17.59 -10.59 7.61
CA MET A 118 17.69 -9.73 8.80
C MET A 118 19.15 -9.59 9.27
N GLU A 119 19.91 -10.69 9.31
CA GLU A 119 21.33 -10.66 9.68
C GLU A 119 22.19 -9.90 8.67
N GLN A 120 21.95 -10.09 7.37
CA GLN A 120 22.78 -9.47 6.32
C GLN A 120 22.50 -7.97 6.14
N THR A 121 21.25 -7.54 6.33
CA THR A 121 20.83 -6.16 6.03
C THR A 121 20.69 -5.30 7.27
N GLY A 122 20.44 -5.90 8.43
CA GLY A 122 20.05 -5.17 9.64
C GLY A 122 18.72 -4.43 9.49
N CYS A 123 17.80 -4.95 8.66
CA CYS A 123 16.50 -4.33 8.44
C CYS A 123 15.63 -4.28 9.71
N ASP A 124 14.76 -3.28 9.75
CA ASP A 124 13.88 -2.99 10.90
C ASP A 124 12.41 -3.36 10.64
N GLY A 125 12.17 -4.08 9.54
CA GLY A 125 10.83 -4.36 9.07
C GLY A 125 10.79 -5.04 7.72
N PHE A 126 9.57 -5.34 7.29
CA PHE A 126 9.26 -5.99 6.02
C PHE A 126 8.04 -5.35 5.35
N ARG A 127 8.10 -5.25 4.02
CA ARG A 127 6.92 -5.11 3.17
C ARG A 127 6.64 -6.47 2.53
N LEU A 128 5.49 -7.05 2.83
CA LEU A 128 5.05 -8.33 2.30
C LEU A 128 4.30 -8.12 0.99
N ASP A 129 4.72 -8.82 -0.05
CA ASP A 129 4.19 -8.71 -1.41
C ASP A 129 3.04 -9.70 -1.64
N ALA A 130 2.06 -9.29 -2.45
CA ALA A 130 1.03 -10.14 -3.03
C ALA A 130 0.28 -11.00 -1.98
N VAL A 131 0.01 -10.45 -0.79
CA VAL A 131 -0.36 -11.31 0.35
C VAL A 131 -1.74 -11.95 0.22
N LYS A 132 -2.59 -11.43 -0.66
CA LYS A 132 -3.89 -12.05 -0.97
C LYS A 132 -3.77 -13.41 -1.66
N HIS A 133 -2.59 -13.72 -2.21
CA HIS A 133 -2.27 -14.97 -2.92
C HIS A 133 -1.52 -15.99 -2.06
N ILE A 134 -1.13 -15.62 -0.83
CA ILE A 134 -0.36 -16.48 0.06
C ILE A 134 -1.21 -16.79 1.29
N PRO A 135 -1.21 -18.04 1.80
CA PRO A 135 -2.12 -18.41 2.88
C PRO A 135 -1.91 -17.56 4.13
N ALA A 136 -2.98 -16.96 4.65
CA ALA A 136 -2.91 -16.11 5.83
C ALA A 136 -2.30 -16.83 7.04
N TRP A 137 -2.55 -18.14 7.20
CA TRP A 137 -1.94 -18.95 8.25
C TRP A 137 -0.41 -18.99 8.15
N PHE A 138 0.15 -19.00 6.93
CA PHE A 138 1.60 -19.02 6.75
C PHE A 138 2.19 -17.67 7.17
N TYR A 139 1.61 -16.56 6.72
CA TYR A 139 2.08 -15.24 7.13
C TYR A 139 1.96 -15.01 8.63
N LYS A 140 0.88 -15.48 9.25
CA LYS A 140 0.73 -15.47 10.71
C LYS A 140 1.92 -16.16 11.39
N GLU A 141 2.26 -17.38 11.00
CA GLU A 141 3.40 -18.11 11.55
C GLU A 141 4.75 -17.47 11.21
N TRP A 142 4.90 -16.96 10.00
CA TRP A 142 6.13 -16.32 9.55
C TRP A 142 6.38 -15.01 10.29
N ILE A 143 5.33 -14.20 10.50
CA ILE A 143 5.39 -12.97 11.30
C ILE A 143 5.77 -13.30 12.75
N ASP A 144 5.12 -14.29 13.37
CA ASP A 144 5.48 -14.75 14.71
C ASP A 144 6.96 -15.13 14.78
N HIS A 145 7.45 -15.86 13.78
CA HIS A 145 8.83 -16.28 13.71
C HIS A 145 9.82 -15.11 13.61
N VAL A 146 9.60 -14.17 12.69
CA VAL A 146 10.54 -13.04 12.52
C VAL A 146 10.52 -12.10 13.72
N GLN A 147 9.36 -11.91 14.36
CA GLN A 147 9.24 -11.12 15.59
C GLN A 147 9.94 -11.81 16.78
N GLU A 148 9.84 -13.14 16.90
CA GLU A 148 10.49 -13.91 17.97
C GLU A 148 12.02 -13.81 17.90
N VAL A 149 12.59 -13.87 16.69
CA VAL A 149 14.05 -13.88 16.48
C VAL A 149 14.67 -12.48 16.35
N ALA A 150 13.85 -11.43 16.16
CA ALA A 150 14.33 -10.07 16.05
C ALA A 150 14.82 -9.53 17.40
N THR A 151 15.86 -8.69 17.37
CA THR A 151 16.37 -8.02 18.59
C THR A 151 15.54 -6.82 19.01
N LYS A 152 14.62 -6.37 18.15
CA LYS A 152 13.70 -5.25 18.36
C LYS A 152 12.41 -5.52 17.57
N PRO A 153 11.27 -4.94 17.96
CA PRO A 153 10.03 -5.08 17.20
C PRO A 153 10.22 -4.66 15.74
N LEU A 154 9.78 -5.50 14.82
CA LEU A 154 9.81 -5.23 13.39
C LEU A 154 8.53 -4.52 12.95
N PHE A 155 8.66 -3.49 12.11
CA PHE A 155 7.52 -2.90 11.41
C PHE A 155 7.15 -3.77 10.21
N ILE A 156 5.92 -4.25 10.14
CA ILE A 156 5.46 -5.12 9.04
C ILE A 156 4.22 -4.52 8.41
N VAL A 157 4.30 -4.32 7.10
CA VAL A 157 3.17 -3.92 6.25
C VAL A 157 3.00 -4.93 5.13
N ALA A 158 1.77 -5.28 4.80
CA ALA A 158 1.45 -6.23 3.76
C ALA A 158 0.61 -5.57 2.66
N GLU A 159 0.87 -5.97 1.42
CA GLU A 159 0.12 -5.57 0.25
C GLU A 159 -0.98 -6.58 -0.04
N TYR A 160 -2.12 -6.37 0.62
CA TYR A 160 -3.39 -7.00 0.26
C TYR A 160 -4.16 -6.01 -0.60
N TRP A 161 -4.02 -6.09 -1.92
CA TRP A 161 -4.64 -5.11 -2.81
C TRP A 161 -6.10 -5.45 -3.11
N SER A 162 -6.99 -4.85 -2.31
CA SER A 162 -8.44 -4.87 -2.51
C SER A 162 -9.04 -3.52 -2.14
N HIS A 163 -10.07 -3.10 -2.88
CA HIS A 163 -10.84 -1.89 -2.57
C HIS A 163 -12.02 -2.16 -1.62
N GLU A 164 -12.18 -3.40 -1.14
CA GLU A 164 -13.21 -3.82 -0.19
C GLU A 164 -12.63 -3.85 1.24
N VAL A 165 -13.03 -2.89 2.09
CA VAL A 165 -12.52 -2.79 3.47
C VAL A 165 -12.78 -4.07 4.28
N ASP A 166 -13.91 -4.73 4.08
CA ASP A 166 -14.26 -5.96 4.78
C ASP A 166 -13.23 -7.08 4.53
N LYS A 167 -12.71 -7.20 3.30
CA LYS A 167 -11.66 -8.17 2.96
C LYS A 167 -10.35 -7.85 3.69
N LEU A 168 -9.99 -6.56 3.77
CA LEU A 168 -8.79 -6.11 4.48
C LEU A 168 -8.90 -6.41 5.98
N GLN A 169 -10.04 -6.11 6.61
CA GLN A 169 -10.29 -6.42 8.02
C GLN A 169 -10.29 -7.92 8.29
N GLN A 170 -10.91 -8.71 7.40
CA GLN A 170 -10.90 -10.16 7.51
C GLN A 170 -9.47 -10.72 7.45
N TYR A 171 -8.62 -10.21 6.57
CA TYR A 171 -7.22 -10.63 6.51
C TYR A 171 -6.45 -10.25 7.78
N ILE A 172 -6.65 -9.02 8.30
CA ILE A 172 -6.08 -8.57 9.59
C ILE A 172 -6.49 -9.53 10.71
N ASP A 173 -7.76 -9.93 10.78
CA ASP A 173 -8.25 -10.90 11.77
C ASP A 173 -7.62 -12.28 11.60
N MET A 174 -7.47 -12.78 10.37
CA MET A 174 -6.84 -14.08 10.10
C MET A 174 -5.38 -14.15 10.60
N VAL A 175 -4.66 -13.03 10.57
CA VAL A 175 -3.28 -12.92 11.06
C VAL A 175 -3.19 -12.35 12.48
N ASP A 176 -4.29 -12.32 13.25
CA ASP A 176 -4.38 -11.78 14.61
C ASP A 176 -3.88 -10.33 14.78
N GLY A 177 -4.07 -9.46 13.78
CA GLY A 177 -3.64 -8.06 13.84
C GLY A 177 -2.12 -7.87 13.82
N LYS A 178 -1.35 -8.88 13.41
CA LYS A 178 0.12 -8.86 13.50
C LYS A 178 0.83 -8.04 12.41
N THR A 179 0.09 -7.51 11.44
CA THR A 179 0.63 -6.69 10.35
C THR A 179 -0.30 -5.51 10.08
N MET A 180 0.27 -4.44 9.53
CA MET A 180 -0.50 -3.39 8.88
C MET A 180 -0.76 -3.75 7.42
N LEU A 181 -1.72 -3.10 6.77
CA LEU A 181 -2.00 -3.20 5.34
C LEU A 181 -1.93 -1.82 4.67
N PHE A 182 -1.59 -1.80 3.38
CA PHE A 182 -1.76 -0.59 2.57
C PHE A 182 -3.25 -0.27 2.38
N ASP A 183 -3.62 1.00 2.55
CA ASP A 183 -4.99 1.48 2.37
C ASP A 183 -5.30 1.73 0.88
N ALA A 184 -5.43 0.63 0.12
CA ALA A 184 -5.82 0.66 -1.29
C ALA A 184 -7.19 1.33 -1.54
N PRO A 185 -8.21 1.19 -0.66
CA PRO A 185 -9.45 1.98 -0.78
C PRO A 185 -9.19 3.49 -0.76
N LEU A 186 -8.37 4.00 0.17
CA LEU A 186 -8.05 5.43 0.23
C LEU A 186 -7.27 5.90 -1.01
N GLN A 187 -6.33 5.09 -1.52
CA GLN A 187 -5.62 5.39 -2.76
C GLN A 187 -6.60 5.57 -3.93
N MET A 188 -7.58 4.67 -4.07
CA MET A 188 -8.62 4.77 -5.09
C MET A 188 -9.50 6.01 -4.91
N LYS A 189 -9.84 6.38 -3.66
CA LYS A 189 -10.57 7.62 -3.35
C LYS A 189 -9.80 8.86 -3.84
N PHE A 190 -8.49 8.90 -3.66
CA PHE A 190 -7.66 10.00 -4.19
C PHE A 190 -7.63 10.02 -5.72
N HIS A 191 -7.54 8.84 -6.36
CA HIS A 191 -7.64 8.74 -7.83
C HIS A 191 -8.96 9.33 -8.33
N GLU A 192 -10.08 8.87 -7.77
CA GLU A 192 -11.44 9.33 -8.12
C GLU A 192 -11.63 10.83 -7.87
N ALA A 193 -11.22 11.33 -6.71
CA ALA A 193 -11.33 12.74 -6.35
C ALA A 193 -10.53 13.65 -7.31
N SER A 194 -9.33 13.22 -7.68
CA SER A 194 -8.49 13.95 -8.62
C SER A 194 -9.10 14.05 -10.02
N ARG A 195 -9.84 13.03 -10.47
CA ARG A 195 -10.50 13.01 -11.79
C ARG A 195 -11.84 13.74 -11.82
N GLN A 196 -12.58 13.70 -10.73
CA GLN A 196 -13.89 14.34 -10.62
C GLN A 196 -13.77 15.83 -10.26
N GLY A 197 -12.63 16.25 -9.69
CA GLY A 197 -12.41 17.64 -9.28
C GLY A 197 -13.51 18.11 -8.32
N ARG A 198 -14.09 19.27 -8.59
CA ARG A 198 -15.13 19.89 -7.74
C ARG A 198 -16.41 19.06 -7.55
N ASP A 199 -16.65 18.05 -8.40
CA ASP A 199 -17.85 17.23 -8.31
C ASP A 199 -17.70 16.08 -7.30
N TYR A 200 -16.48 15.79 -6.84
CA TYR A 200 -16.23 14.84 -5.76
C TYR A 200 -16.56 15.46 -4.40
N ASP A 201 -17.31 14.73 -3.57
CA ASP A 201 -17.64 15.14 -2.20
C ASP A 201 -16.50 14.82 -1.22
N MET A 202 -15.69 15.83 -0.92
CA MET A 202 -14.56 15.76 0.01
C MET A 202 -14.95 15.41 1.45
N SER A 203 -16.21 15.62 1.86
CA SER A 203 -16.67 15.18 3.18
C SER A 203 -16.61 13.65 3.34
N GLN A 204 -16.63 12.92 2.22
CA GLN A 204 -16.63 11.47 2.15
C GLN A 204 -15.26 10.88 1.78
N ILE A 205 -14.18 11.68 1.76
CA ILE A 205 -12.86 11.24 1.26
C ILE A 205 -12.28 10.03 2.02
N PHE A 206 -12.64 9.84 3.30
CA PHE A 206 -12.25 8.67 4.10
C PHE A 206 -13.35 7.62 4.27
N SER A 207 -14.56 7.86 3.75
CA SER A 207 -15.68 6.94 3.91
C SER A 207 -15.38 5.63 3.20
N GLY A 208 -15.42 4.53 3.96
CA GLY A 208 -15.11 3.20 3.44
C GLY A 208 -13.63 3.03 3.12
N THR A 209 -12.75 3.57 3.96
CA THR A 209 -11.30 3.37 3.88
C THR A 209 -10.77 2.56 5.06
N LEU A 210 -9.62 1.92 4.90
CA LEU A 210 -9.04 1.13 5.99
C LEU A 210 -8.66 2.03 7.17
N VAL A 211 -8.09 3.20 6.93
CA VAL A 211 -7.70 4.14 7.99
C VAL A 211 -8.89 4.71 8.78
N GLU A 212 -10.09 4.73 8.18
CA GLU A 212 -11.33 5.07 8.90
C GLU A 212 -11.78 3.91 9.80
N ALA A 213 -11.76 2.69 9.29
CA ALA A 213 -12.25 1.50 10.01
C ALA A 213 -11.26 0.99 11.08
N ASP A 214 -9.96 1.03 10.78
CA ASP A 214 -8.88 0.54 11.64
C ASP A 214 -7.58 1.36 11.43
N PRO A 215 -7.46 2.52 12.10
CA PRO A 215 -6.31 3.40 11.94
C PRO A 215 -5.00 2.82 12.48
N PHE A 216 -5.04 1.76 13.30
CA PHE A 216 -3.84 1.12 13.87
C PHE A 216 -3.20 0.10 12.95
N HIS A 217 -3.93 -0.37 11.93
CA HIS A 217 -3.44 -1.33 10.95
C HIS A 217 -3.38 -0.75 9.52
N ALA A 218 -3.52 0.56 9.35
CA ALA A 218 -3.50 1.22 8.05
C ALA A 218 -2.17 1.93 7.74
N VAL A 219 -1.56 1.58 6.61
CA VAL A 219 -0.52 2.37 5.95
C VAL A 219 -1.13 3.14 4.79
N THR A 220 -1.24 4.45 4.93
CA THR A 220 -1.89 5.32 3.94
C THR A 220 -0.91 5.74 2.86
N LEU A 221 -1.38 5.82 1.61
CA LEU A 221 -0.55 6.17 0.45
C LEU A 221 -1.35 6.95 -0.59
N VAL A 222 -0.66 7.77 -1.38
CA VAL A 222 -1.24 8.48 -2.54
C VAL A 222 -1.02 7.69 -3.83
N THR A 223 0.13 7.03 -3.96
CA THR A 223 0.53 6.27 -5.15
C THR A 223 1.67 5.31 -4.79
N ASN A 224 1.94 4.36 -5.68
CA ASN A 224 3.03 3.40 -5.61
C ASN A 224 3.43 2.98 -7.03
N HIS A 225 4.41 2.07 -7.11
CA HIS A 225 4.88 1.52 -8.37
C HIS A 225 3.83 0.76 -9.20
N ASP A 226 2.74 0.26 -8.62
CA ASP A 226 1.70 -0.45 -9.37
C ASP A 226 0.61 0.48 -9.91
N THR A 227 0.41 1.64 -9.26
CA THR A 227 -0.68 2.59 -9.57
C THR A 227 -0.24 3.74 -10.47
N GLN A 228 1.06 3.91 -10.70
CA GLN A 228 1.60 4.87 -11.66
C GLN A 228 1.18 4.52 -13.11
N PRO A 229 1.29 5.45 -14.08
CA PRO A 229 0.79 5.23 -15.44
C PRO A 229 1.36 3.97 -16.12
N LEU A 230 0.52 3.27 -16.88
CA LEU A 230 0.87 2.05 -17.63
C LEU A 230 1.42 0.88 -16.78
N GLN A 231 1.07 0.80 -15.49
CA GLN A 231 1.44 -0.32 -14.62
C GLN A 231 0.22 -1.22 -14.29
N ALA A 232 0.47 -2.35 -13.64
CA ALA A 232 -0.51 -3.42 -13.46
C ALA A 232 -1.84 -2.98 -12.80
N LEU A 233 -1.78 -2.00 -11.90
CA LEU A 233 -2.92 -1.50 -11.12
C LEU A 233 -3.14 -0.01 -11.40
N GLU A 234 -2.91 0.43 -12.64
CA GLU A 234 -2.94 1.83 -13.08
C GLU A 234 -4.16 2.58 -12.52
N ALA A 235 -3.89 3.51 -11.58
CA ALA A 235 -4.87 4.38 -10.95
C ALA A 235 -4.17 5.68 -10.49
N PRO A 236 -3.54 6.44 -11.40
CA PRO A 236 -2.71 7.58 -11.02
C PRO A 236 -3.55 8.71 -10.44
N VAL A 237 -3.12 9.28 -9.31
CA VAL A 237 -3.69 10.52 -8.78
C VAL A 237 -3.18 11.69 -9.61
N GLU A 238 -4.06 12.59 -10.08
CA GLU A 238 -3.62 13.73 -10.89
C GLU A 238 -2.73 14.70 -10.10
N ALA A 239 -1.71 15.26 -10.75
CA ALA A 239 -0.65 16.05 -10.10
C ALA A 239 -1.20 17.23 -9.29
N TRP A 240 -2.27 17.89 -9.74
CA TRP A 240 -2.88 19.02 -9.04
C TRP A 240 -3.49 18.62 -7.68
N PHE A 241 -3.96 17.37 -7.54
CA PHE A 241 -4.60 16.88 -6.33
C PHE A 241 -3.61 16.23 -5.36
N LYS A 242 -2.42 15.83 -5.83
CA LYS A 242 -1.41 15.15 -4.99
C LYS A 242 -1.02 15.94 -3.74
N PRO A 243 -0.79 17.28 -3.76
CA PRO A 243 -0.53 18.04 -2.53
C PRO A 243 -1.67 17.94 -1.50
N LEU A 244 -2.94 17.94 -1.96
CA LEU A 244 -4.11 17.79 -1.08
C LEU A 244 -4.13 16.38 -0.46
N ALA A 245 -3.92 15.34 -1.28
CA ALA A 245 -3.88 13.95 -0.82
C ALA A 245 -2.73 13.71 0.18
N TYR A 246 -1.54 14.26 -0.09
CA TYR A 246 -0.40 14.20 0.82
C TYR A 246 -0.66 14.93 2.13
N ALA A 247 -1.28 16.11 2.11
CA ALA A 247 -1.66 16.82 3.33
C ALA A 247 -2.64 15.99 4.19
N LEU A 248 -3.59 15.30 3.55
CA LEU A 248 -4.55 14.43 4.23
C LEU A 248 -3.90 13.23 4.93
N ILE A 249 -2.90 12.58 4.32
CA ILE A 249 -2.22 11.43 4.95
C ILE A 249 -1.09 11.86 5.90
N LEU A 250 -0.41 12.97 5.64
CA LEU A 250 0.75 13.42 6.41
C LEU A 250 0.38 14.22 7.66
N LEU A 251 -0.70 14.99 7.66
CA LEU A 251 -0.97 15.94 8.76
C LEU A 251 -2.07 15.48 9.72
N ARG A 252 -2.82 14.44 9.34
CA ARG A 252 -3.79 13.77 10.21
C ARG A 252 -3.11 12.80 11.19
N GLU A 253 -3.81 12.50 12.27
CA GLU A 253 -3.30 11.65 13.36
C GLU A 253 -3.39 10.13 13.07
N ASN A 254 -4.29 9.72 12.17
CA ASN A 254 -4.59 8.31 11.91
C ASN A 254 -3.74 7.73 10.77
N GLY A 255 -3.30 6.48 10.95
CA GLY A 255 -2.53 5.73 9.96
C GLY A 255 -1.04 6.11 9.91
N VAL A 256 -0.27 5.27 9.23
CA VAL A 256 1.16 5.51 8.96
C VAL A 256 1.31 5.93 7.50
N PRO A 257 1.64 7.21 7.20
CA PRO A 257 1.75 7.65 5.82
C PRO A 257 3.02 7.13 5.14
N SER A 258 2.87 6.71 3.89
CA SER A 258 3.95 6.33 2.98
C SER A 258 4.08 7.34 1.84
N VAL A 259 5.28 7.89 1.67
CA VAL A 259 5.60 8.84 0.58
C VAL A 259 6.22 8.10 -0.58
N PHE A 260 5.73 8.34 -1.81
CA PHE A 260 6.26 7.69 -2.98
C PHE A 260 7.51 8.37 -3.52
N TYR A 261 8.52 7.57 -3.87
CA TYR A 261 9.81 8.07 -4.36
C TYR A 261 9.66 8.97 -5.60
N ALA A 262 8.89 8.53 -6.60
CA ALA A 262 8.75 9.28 -7.86
C ALA A 262 7.97 10.59 -7.67
N ASP A 263 7.12 10.69 -6.66
CA ASP A 263 6.45 11.96 -6.33
C ASP A 263 7.40 12.94 -5.67
N LEU A 264 8.34 12.46 -4.86
CA LEU A 264 9.31 13.31 -4.16
C LEU A 264 10.48 13.73 -5.06
N PHE A 265 10.94 12.86 -5.95
CA PHE A 265 12.15 13.07 -6.75
C PHE A 265 11.92 13.16 -8.26
N GLY A 266 10.70 12.92 -8.72
CA GLY A 266 10.40 12.72 -10.13
C GLY A 266 10.87 11.36 -10.65
N ALA A 267 10.35 10.95 -11.80
CA ALA A 267 10.80 9.78 -12.54
C ALA A 267 10.48 9.92 -14.04
N SER A 268 11.24 9.21 -14.87
CA SER A 268 10.98 9.07 -16.31
C SER A 268 11.22 7.60 -16.70
N TYR A 269 10.29 7.03 -17.46
CA TYR A 269 10.37 5.65 -17.94
C TYR A 269 9.60 5.47 -19.25
N GLU A 270 9.86 4.35 -19.93
CA GLU A 270 9.09 3.92 -21.09
C GLU A 270 8.30 2.67 -20.74
N ASP A 271 7.04 2.60 -21.17
CA ASP A 271 6.23 1.39 -21.05
C ASP A 271 5.28 1.21 -22.24
N THR A 272 4.69 0.02 -22.36
CA THR A 272 3.80 -0.36 -23.45
C THR A 272 2.34 -0.20 -23.04
N GLY A 273 1.59 0.60 -23.78
CA GLY A 273 0.16 0.79 -23.56
C GLY A 273 -0.67 -0.43 -23.98
N GLY A 274 -1.95 -0.42 -23.61
CA GLY A 274 -2.90 -1.48 -24.01
C GLY A 274 -3.14 -1.58 -25.52
N ASP A 275 -2.66 -0.62 -26.31
CA ASP A 275 -2.66 -0.62 -27.77
C ASP A 275 -1.38 -1.24 -28.39
N GLY A 276 -0.41 -1.63 -27.55
CA GLY A 276 0.86 -2.20 -27.97
C GLY A 276 1.93 -1.16 -28.35
N GLU A 277 1.63 0.13 -28.22
CA GLU A 277 2.58 1.21 -28.51
C GLU A 277 3.41 1.56 -27.27
N THR A 278 4.65 2.01 -27.49
CA THR A 278 5.53 2.45 -26.40
C THR A 278 5.35 3.93 -26.12
N TYR A 279 5.20 4.28 -24.85
CA TYR A 279 4.99 5.63 -24.36
C TYR A 279 6.09 6.01 -23.37
N THR A 280 6.61 7.23 -23.49
CA THR A 280 7.44 7.84 -22.45
C THR A 280 6.53 8.49 -21.40
N ILE A 281 6.68 8.08 -20.16
CA ILE A 281 5.98 8.64 -19.00
C ILE A 281 6.93 9.55 -18.23
N GLU A 282 6.48 10.76 -17.98
CA GLU A 282 7.18 11.76 -17.15
C GLU A 282 6.38 11.99 -15.87
N MET A 283 6.98 11.68 -14.74
CA MET A 283 6.43 11.96 -13.41
C MET A 283 7.20 13.16 -12.83
N PRO A 284 6.59 14.35 -12.77
CA PRO A 284 7.25 15.51 -12.18
C PRO A 284 7.35 15.37 -10.66
N VAL A 285 8.32 16.06 -10.07
CA VAL A 285 8.36 16.31 -8.62
C VAL A 285 7.06 17.02 -8.20
N ILE A 286 6.41 16.52 -7.16
CA ILE A 286 5.24 17.15 -6.59
C ILE A 286 5.66 18.35 -5.75
N GLU A 287 5.23 19.52 -6.19
CA GLU A 287 5.48 20.77 -5.48
C GLU A 287 4.98 20.69 -4.04
N GLN A 288 5.74 21.31 -3.13
CA GLN A 288 5.41 21.41 -1.71
C GLN A 288 5.40 20.10 -0.89
N LEU A 289 5.70 18.94 -1.50
CA LEU A 289 5.68 17.66 -0.79
C LEU A 289 6.74 17.60 0.31
N HIS A 290 7.93 18.16 0.09
CA HIS A 290 8.97 18.18 1.12
C HIS A 290 8.61 19.10 2.30
N GLU A 291 7.92 20.20 2.05
CA GLU A 291 7.34 21.08 3.07
C GLU A 291 6.22 20.36 3.84
N LEU A 292 5.35 19.59 3.19
CA LEU A 292 4.34 18.78 3.88
C LEU A 292 4.98 17.73 4.81
N ILE A 293 6.11 17.15 4.41
CA ILE A 293 6.89 16.24 5.27
C ILE A 293 7.47 17.01 6.48
N ASP A 294 8.05 18.20 6.27
CA ASP A 294 8.53 19.07 7.36
C ASP A 294 7.38 19.46 8.30
N ALA A 295 6.22 19.79 7.74
CA ALA A 295 5.03 20.16 8.50
C ALA A 295 4.51 19.01 9.37
N ARG A 296 4.58 17.76 8.90
CA ARG A 296 4.26 16.59 9.74
C ARG A 296 5.18 16.50 10.94
N GLN A 297 6.49 16.70 10.76
CA GLN A 297 7.47 16.62 11.84
C GLN A 297 7.31 17.74 12.86
N ARG A 298 6.96 18.94 12.40
CA ARG A 298 6.96 20.14 13.24
C ARG A 298 5.62 20.50 13.84
N PHE A 299 4.51 20.29 13.12
CA PHE A 299 3.23 20.92 13.46
C PHE A 299 2.04 19.96 13.55
N ALA A 300 2.17 18.71 13.10
CA ALA A 300 1.07 17.74 13.12
C ALA A 300 0.97 17.00 14.47
N HIS A 301 0.88 17.75 15.57
CA HIS A 301 0.91 17.22 16.94
C HIS A 301 -0.38 17.50 17.72
N GLY A 302 -0.64 16.70 18.75
CA GLY A 302 -1.80 16.90 19.61
C GLY A 302 -3.12 16.38 19.05
N VAL A 303 -4.20 16.71 19.77
CA VAL A 303 -5.57 16.24 19.49
C VAL A 303 -6.06 16.80 18.15
N GLN A 304 -6.66 15.94 17.34
CA GLN A 304 -7.27 16.32 16.07
C GLN A 304 -8.72 16.80 16.22
N THR A 305 -9.11 17.82 15.47
CA THR A 305 -10.52 18.20 15.27
C THR A 305 -10.82 18.27 13.77
N LEU A 306 -11.95 17.72 13.32
CA LEU A 306 -12.32 17.61 11.91
C LEU A 306 -13.53 18.49 11.57
N TRP A 307 -13.46 19.18 10.43
CA TRP A 307 -14.56 19.93 9.80
C TRP A 307 -14.73 19.47 8.36
N PHE A 308 -15.23 18.23 8.23
CA PHE A 308 -15.50 17.56 6.96
C PHE A 308 -16.99 17.74 6.63
N ASP A 309 -17.42 19.00 6.56
CA ASP A 309 -18.82 19.42 6.60
C ASP A 309 -19.26 20.16 5.33
N HIS A 310 -18.43 20.15 4.29
CA HIS A 310 -18.71 20.78 3.00
C HIS A 310 -18.08 19.96 1.86
N PRO A 311 -18.74 19.85 0.70
CA PRO A 311 -18.32 18.95 -0.38
C PRO A 311 -16.99 19.30 -1.04
N ASN A 312 -16.56 20.56 -0.97
CA ASN A 312 -15.28 20.99 -1.56
C ASN A 312 -14.23 21.43 -0.54
N CYS A 313 -14.55 22.45 0.25
CA CYS A 313 -13.66 22.98 1.29
C CYS A 313 -13.81 22.19 2.60
N ILE A 314 -12.79 21.44 3.00
CA ILE A 314 -12.73 20.74 4.30
C ILE A 314 -11.54 21.25 5.11
N ALA A 315 -11.60 21.07 6.42
CA ALA A 315 -10.50 21.44 7.30
C ALA A 315 -10.32 20.45 8.44
N PHE A 316 -9.13 20.47 9.03
CA PHE A 316 -8.86 19.85 10.32
C PHE A 316 -7.79 20.64 11.06
N SER A 317 -7.75 20.52 12.38
CA SER A 317 -6.69 21.06 13.21
C SER A 317 -6.01 19.97 14.00
N ARG A 318 -4.77 20.26 14.38
CA ARG A 318 -3.96 19.51 15.33
C ARG A 318 -3.62 20.47 16.46
N SER A 319 -3.97 20.13 17.70
CA SER A 319 -3.96 21.08 18.81
C SER A 319 -2.57 21.44 19.35
N GLY A 320 -1.50 20.83 18.85
CA GLY A 320 -0.21 20.82 19.52
C GLY A 320 -0.23 20.08 20.86
N THR A 321 0.96 19.94 21.42
CA THR A 321 1.21 19.44 22.78
C THR A 321 1.77 20.58 23.65
N GLU A 322 2.26 20.25 24.85
CA GLU A 322 2.99 21.22 25.68
C GLU A 322 4.34 21.63 25.04
N GLU A 323 4.97 20.72 24.29
CA GLU A 323 6.32 20.90 23.74
C GLU A 323 6.31 21.20 22.25
N ASP A 324 5.36 20.63 21.50
CA ASP A 324 5.32 20.69 20.05
C ASP A 324 4.09 21.43 19.53
N PRO A 325 4.24 22.36 18.57
CA PRO A 325 3.12 23.15 18.06
C PRO A 325 2.14 22.33 17.22
N GLY A 326 0.93 22.87 17.09
CA GLY A 326 -0.14 22.35 16.24
C GLY A 326 -0.22 23.05 14.87
N CYS A 327 -1.22 22.67 14.08
CA CYS A 327 -1.56 23.32 12.82
C CYS A 327 -3.07 23.35 12.56
N VAL A 328 -3.48 24.20 11.62
CA VAL A 328 -4.80 24.18 11.00
C VAL A 328 -4.61 23.97 9.50
N VAL A 329 -5.21 22.92 8.95
CA VAL A 329 -5.13 22.59 7.53
C VAL A 329 -6.48 22.88 6.90
N VAL A 330 -6.47 23.69 5.84
CA VAL A 330 -7.65 23.98 5.01
C VAL A 330 -7.33 23.61 3.57
N LEU A 331 -8.20 22.86 2.92
CA LEU A 331 -8.03 22.47 1.51
C LEU A 331 -9.35 22.48 0.77
N SER A 332 -9.29 22.74 -0.53
CA SER A 332 -10.45 22.77 -1.43
C SER A 332 -10.12 22.09 -2.75
N ASN A 333 -10.95 21.12 -3.16
CA ASN A 333 -10.89 20.53 -4.51
C ASN A 333 -11.67 21.33 -5.57
N GLY A 334 -12.16 22.52 -5.21
CA GLY A 334 -12.95 23.40 -6.08
C GLY A 334 -12.42 24.84 -6.07
N ASP A 335 -13.32 25.79 -5.85
CA ASP A 335 -12.99 27.23 -5.75
C ASP A 335 -12.28 27.54 -4.40
N ASP A 336 -11.85 28.79 -4.21
CA ASP A 336 -11.22 29.26 -2.95
C ASP A 336 -12.04 28.83 -1.73
N GLY A 337 -11.33 28.29 -0.72
CA GLY A 337 -11.93 27.77 0.50
C GLY A 337 -11.81 28.74 1.66
N GLU A 338 -12.87 28.85 2.46
CA GLU A 338 -12.88 29.58 3.73
C GLU A 338 -13.55 28.73 4.82
N LYS A 339 -13.00 28.76 6.03
CA LYS A 339 -13.54 28.10 7.23
C LYS A 339 -13.43 29.01 8.45
N THR A 340 -14.55 29.29 9.08
CA THR A 340 -14.57 29.87 10.43
C THR A 340 -14.43 28.75 11.45
N LEU A 341 -13.30 28.70 12.15
CA LEU A 341 -12.94 27.59 13.04
C LEU A 341 -12.83 28.05 14.50
N PRO A 342 -13.56 27.42 15.43
CA PRO A 342 -13.45 27.69 16.86
C PRO A 342 -12.32 26.86 17.48
N LEU A 343 -11.09 27.40 17.50
CA LEU A 343 -9.93 26.68 18.05
C LEU A 343 -9.90 26.68 19.58
N GLY A 344 -10.60 27.63 20.20
CA GLY A 344 -10.74 27.75 21.65
C GLY A 344 -9.68 28.61 22.33
N GLU A 345 -9.84 28.78 23.64
CA GLU A 345 -9.19 29.85 24.41
C GLU A 345 -7.65 29.81 24.43
N ASN A 346 -7.06 28.65 24.19
CA ASN A 346 -5.60 28.52 24.13
C ASN A 346 -5.00 29.24 22.91
N TYR A 347 -5.82 29.56 21.93
CA TYR A 347 -5.45 30.21 20.68
C TYR A 347 -5.92 31.66 20.61
N ARG A 348 -6.27 32.32 21.71
CA ARG A 348 -6.72 33.73 21.70
C ARG A 348 -5.64 34.67 21.16
N ASN A 349 -6.02 35.58 20.26
CA ASN A 349 -5.12 36.61 19.68
C ASN A 349 -3.81 36.04 19.11
N LYS A 350 -3.85 34.83 18.55
CA LYS A 350 -2.69 34.21 17.91
C LYS A 350 -2.68 34.59 16.43
N ARG A 351 -1.48 34.89 15.94
CA ARG A 351 -1.22 35.20 14.54
C ARG A 351 -0.76 33.93 13.83
N TRP A 352 -1.34 33.65 12.67
CA TRP A 352 -1.13 32.44 11.89
C TRP A 352 -0.65 32.79 10.49
N ARG A 353 0.21 31.94 9.94
CA ARG A 353 0.73 32.04 8.58
C ARG A 353 0.66 30.70 7.88
N ASP A 354 0.44 30.72 6.58
CA ASP A 354 0.49 29.51 5.75
C ASP A 354 1.95 29.08 5.56
N PHE A 355 2.30 27.94 6.15
CA PHE A 355 3.62 27.36 6.08
C PHE A 355 4.04 26.99 4.64
N LEU A 356 3.06 26.63 3.79
CA LEU A 356 3.33 26.30 2.39
C LEU A 356 3.54 27.55 1.52
N GLY A 357 3.17 28.74 2.02
CA GLY A 357 3.27 30.00 1.29
C GLY A 357 2.29 30.15 0.13
N ASN A 358 1.24 29.32 0.06
CA ASN A 358 0.17 29.46 -0.93
C ASN A 358 -0.69 30.70 -0.67
N ARG A 359 -0.72 31.15 0.59
CA ARG A 359 -1.39 32.36 1.08
C ARG A 359 -0.39 33.29 1.77
N GLU A 360 -0.44 34.58 1.45
CA GLU A 360 0.48 35.58 1.99
C GLU A 360 -0.08 36.31 3.22
N GLU A 361 -1.39 36.25 3.44
CA GLU A 361 -2.02 36.93 4.56
C GLU A 361 -1.63 36.33 5.92
N VAL A 362 -1.81 37.16 6.95
CA VAL A 362 -1.73 36.73 8.35
C VAL A 362 -3.14 36.68 8.90
N ILE A 363 -3.51 35.56 9.49
CA ILE A 363 -4.80 35.39 10.18
C ILE A 363 -4.58 35.64 11.66
N GLU A 364 -5.46 36.41 12.28
CA GLU A 364 -5.48 36.62 13.73
C GLU A 364 -6.78 36.03 14.30
N THR A 365 -6.65 35.13 15.26
CA THR A 365 -7.80 34.59 16.00
C THR A 365 -8.32 35.63 16.99
N ASP A 366 -9.63 35.62 17.22
CA ASP A 366 -10.29 36.55 18.12
C ASP A 366 -10.00 36.27 19.61
N ASP A 367 -10.68 37.02 20.47
CA ASP A 367 -10.53 36.86 21.89
C ASP A 367 -11.12 35.56 22.40
N GLU A 368 -11.87 34.76 21.66
CA GLU A 368 -12.34 33.42 22.03
C GLU A 368 -11.51 32.30 21.36
N GLY A 369 -10.59 32.67 20.46
CA GLY A 369 -9.77 31.74 19.68
C GLY A 369 -10.42 31.29 18.36
N ASN A 370 -11.48 31.96 17.90
CA ASN A 370 -12.05 31.71 16.58
C ASN A 370 -11.25 32.42 15.50
N GLY A 371 -11.06 31.78 14.34
CA GLY A 371 -10.35 32.38 13.21
C GLY A 371 -10.99 32.01 11.89
N VAL A 372 -10.82 32.86 10.87
CA VAL A 372 -11.27 32.60 9.50
C VAL A 372 -10.06 32.15 8.67
N PHE A 373 -9.96 30.85 8.45
CA PHE A 373 -8.86 30.20 7.73
C PHE A 373 -9.22 29.95 6.27
N THR A 374 -8.25 30.19 5.39
CA THR A 374 -8.46 30.23 3.94
C THR A 374 -7.52 29.28 3.21
N CYS A 375 -7.85 28.92 1.97
CA CYS A 375 -6.95 28.30 1.00
C CYS A 375 -7.35 28.73 -0.41
N ASN A 376 -6.43 28.68 -1.37
CA ASN A 376 -6.79 28.88 -2.77
C ASN A 376 -7.58 27.69 -3.31
N GLY A 377 -8.34 27.88 -4.38
CA GLY A 377 -9.01 26.80 -5.09
C GLY A 377 -8.04 25.76 -5.66
N GLY A 378 -8.42 24.49 -5.60
CA GLY A 378 -7.56 23.37 -6.01
C GLY A 378 -6.24 23.30 -5.24
N SER A 379 -6.23 23.73 -3.98
CA SER A 379 -5.01 23.89 -3.17
C SER A 379 -5.23 23.52 -1.71
N VAL A 380 -4.15 23.58 -0.94
CA VAL A 380 -4.08 23.35 0.50
C VAL A 380 -3.24 24.44 1.15
N SER A 381 -3.66 24.90 2.32
CA SER A 381 -2.89 25.79 3.19
C SER A 381 -2.73 25.16 4.57
N VAL A 382 -1.51 25.25 5.10
CA VAL A 382 -1.14 24.71 6.42
C VAL A 382 -0.82 25.88 7.33
N TRP A 383 -1.82 26.33 8.06
CA TRP A 383 -1.72 27.46 8.96
C TRP A 383 -1.05 27.04 10.27
N VAL A 384 0.04 27.72 10.60
CA VAL A 384 0.79 27.51 11.85
C VAL A 384 0.93 28.83 12.58
N ILE A 385 1.09 28.77 13.92
CA ILE A 385 1.31 29.98 14.72
C ILE A 385 2.62 30.62 14.26
N GLU A 386 2.60 31.93 13.97
CA GLU A 386 3.75 32.68 13.44
C GLU A 386 5.00 32.57 14.32
N GLU A 387 4.82 32.45 15.64
CA GLU A 387 5.90 32.29 16.63
C GLU A 387 6.63 30.94 16.53
N ALA A 388 6.03 29.94 15.86
CA ALA A 388 6.57 28.59 15.70
C ALA A 388 7.32 28.37 14.37
N LEU A 389 7.34 29.38 13.50
CA LEU A 389 7.99 29.32 12.18
C LEU A 389 9.52 29.39 12.22
#